data_AF-W7TDZ1-F1
#
_entry.id   AF-W7TDZ1-F1
#
_cell.length_a   1.000
_cell.length_b   1.000
_cell.length_c   1.000
_cell.angle_alpha   90.00
_cell.angle_beta   90.00
_cell.angle_gamma   90.00
#
_symmetry.space_group_name_H-M   'P 1'
#
loop_
_entity.id
_entity.type
_entity.pdbx_description
1 polymer ?
#
loop_
_entity_poly.entity_id
_entity_poly.type
_entity_poly.pdbx_seq_one_letter_code
_entity_poly.pdbx_strand_id
1 'polypeptide(L)'
;MALPCTTECCAPCCGIFSIIGFLFLIILGIIVDKQPIFVHGVTEPHRSAVACYGGAGIYAGTLALCVVAWMYDKKKKEHRAATAGLLKEEEHVSLNIQRPGSYGATTR
;
A
#
# COMPACT_ATOMS: atom_id res chain seq x y z
N MET A 1 14.45 -12.55 -5.18
CA MET A 1 15.00 -11.17 -5.10
C MET A 1 13.88 -10.23 -4.68
N ALA A 2 13.62 -10.20 -3.37
CA ALA A 2 12.69 -9.26 -2.75
C ALA A 2 13.38 -7.89 -2.69
N LEU A 3 12.71 -6.82 -3.13
CA LEU A 3 13.17 -5.46 -2.86
C LEU A 3 12.69 -5.08 -1.44
N PRO A 4 13.58 -4.96 -0.44
CA PRO A 4 13.22 -4.68 0.96
C PRO A 4 13.30 -3.18 1.28
N CYS A 5 13.07 -2.31 0.30
CA CYS A 5 13.11 -0.87 0.51
C CYS A 5 11.66 -0.36 0.44
N THR A 6 11.21 0.36 1.47
CA THR A 6 10.20 1.45 1.42
C THR A 6 8.71 1.25 1.79
N THR A 7 8.30 0.17 2.47
CA THR A 7 6.87 -0.07 2.80
C THR A 7 6.17 1.03 3.61
N GLU A 8 6.88 1.80 4.44
CA GLU A 8 6.25 2.80 5.31
C GLU A 8 6.11 4.19 4.64
N CYS A 9 6.91 4.52 3.60
CA CYS A 9 6.88 5.83 2.96
C CYS A 9 6.68 5.81 1.44
N CYS A 10 7.21 4.81 0.72
CA CYS A 10 7.10 4.81 -0.74
C CYS A 10 5.96 3.94 -1.29
N ALA A 11 5.41 3.00 -0.50
CA ALA A 11 4.17 2.32 -0.89
C ALA A 11 3.01 3.29 -1.21
N PRO A 12 2.70 4.31 -0.38
CA PRO A 12 1.64 5.26 -0.72
C PRO A 12 2.00 6.17 -1.90
N CYS A 13 3.24 6.65 -2.02
CA CYS A 13 3.61 7.53 -3.12
C CYS A 13 3.69 6.80 -4.48
N CYS A 14 4.19 5.56 -4.50
CA CYS A 14 4.20 4.71 -5.70
C CYS A 14 2.79 4.28 -6.10
N GLY A 15 1.90 4.06 -5.12
CA GLY A 15 0.48 3.82 -5.36
C GLY A 15 -0.19 5.02 -6.02
N ILE A 16 -0.09 6.21 -5.43
CA ILE A 16 -0.70 7.44 -5.96
C ILE A 16 -0.15 7.77 -7.36
N PHE A 17 1.17 7.71 -7.54
CA PHE A 17 1.79 7.95 -8.84
C PHE A 17 1.35 6.92 -9.89
N SER A 18 1.21 5.64 -9.51
CA SER A 18 0.71 4.61 -10.42
C SER A 18 -0.74 4.84 -10.83
N ILE A 19 -1.62 5.30 -9.92
CA ILE A 19 -3.02 5.61 -10.25
C ILE A 19 -3.07 6.76 -11.26
N ILE A 20 -2.37 7.85 -10.98
CA ILE A 20 -2.37 9.04 -11.84
C ILE A 20 -1.78 8.71 -13.22
N GLY A 21 -0.63 8.02 -13.25
CA GLY A 21 0.01 7.58 -14.49
C GLY A 21 -0.85 6.64 -15.32
N PHE A 22 -1.54 5.70 -14.67
CA PHE A 22 -2.47 4.79 -15.34
C PHE A 22 -3.64 5.54 -15.99
N LEU A 23 -4.32 6.41 -15.25
CA LEU A 23 -5.45 7.20 -15.77
C LEU A 23 -5.00 8.11 -16.92
N PHE A 24 -3.86 8.78 -16.77
CA PHE A 24 -3.31 9.66 -17.78
C PHE A 24 -3.03 8.91 -19.10
N LEU A 25 -2.41 7.73 -19.04
CA LEU A 25 -2.09 6.94 -20.23
C LEU A 25 -3.32 6.31 -20.90
N ILE A 26 -4.33 5.92 -20.12
CA ILE A 26 -5.62 5.46 -20.68
C ILE A 26 -6.31 6.60 -21.42
N ILE A 27 -6.37 7.79 -20.82
CA ILE A 27 -7.00 8.97 -21.43
C ILE A 27 -6.23 9.38 -22.68
N LEU A 28 -4.90 9.44 -22.63
CA LEU A 28 -4.07 9.72 -23.81
C LEU A 28 -4.24 8.68 -24.91
N GLY A 29 -4.28 7.39 -24.58
CA GLY A 29 -4.53 6.34 -25.57
C GLY A 29 -5.87 6.52 -26.28
N ILE A 30 -6.94 6.83 -25.53
CA ILE A 30 -8.28 7.09 -26.10
C ILE A 30 -8.27 8.35 -26.97
N ILE A 31 -7.63 9.44 -26.53
CA ILE A 31 -7.54 10.69 -27.29
C ILE A 31 -6.77 10.47 -28.60
N VAL A 32 -5.65 9.75 -28.55
CA VAL A 32 -4.83 9.47 -29.74
C VAL A 32 -5.57 8.56 -30.73
N ASP A 33 -6.37 7.61 -30.25
CA ASP A 33 -7.15 6.70 -31.10
C ASP A 33 -8.37 7.37 -31.74
N LYS A 34 -9.11 8.19 -30.98
CA LYS A 34 -10.39 8.78 -31.42
C LYS A 34 -10.26 10.19 -32.00
N GLN A 35 -9.23 10.94 -31.64
CA GLN A 35 -9.08 12.36 -31.94
C GLN A 35 -7.59 12.69 -32.22
N PRO A 36 -7.00 12.16 -33.31
CA PRO A 36 -5.57 12.35 -33.61
C PRO A 36 -5.19 13.82 -33.88
N ILE A 37 -6.19 14.68 -34.13
CA ILE A 37 -6.02 16.12 -34.41
C ILE A 37 -5.48 16.89 -33.18
N PHE A 38 -5.73 16.41 -31.96
CA PHE A 38 -5.29 17.09 -30.74
C PHE A 38 -3.81 16.87 -30.41
N VAL A 39 -3.15 15.88 -31.01
CA VAL A 39 -1.75 15.53 -30.73
C VAL A 39 -0.90 15.80 -31.98
N HIS A 40 -0.36 17.02 -32.07
CA HIS A 40 0.54 17.42 -33.16
C HIS A 40 1.84 16.60 -33.11
N GLY A 41 2.23 16.01 -34.24
CA GLY A 41 3.48 15.23 -34.38
C GLY A 41 3.30 13.71 -34.39
N VAL A 42 2.08 13.19 -34.27
CA VAL A 42 1.82 11.75 -34.39
C VAL A 42 1.59 11.37 -35.84
N THR A 43 2.58 10.71 -36.46
CA THR A 43 2.51 10.23 -37.85
C THR A 43 1.60 9.01 -37.99
N GLU A 44 1.49 8.18 -36.95
CA GLU A 44 0.73 6.93 -36.95
C GLU A 44 -0.08 6.76 -35.64
N PRO A 45 -1.34 7.23 -35.58
CA PRO A 45 -2.10 7.33 -34.33
C PRO A 45 -2.37 5.97 -33.68
N HIS A 46 -2.64 4.94 -34.47
CA HIS A 46 -2.89 3.60 -33.95
C HIS A 46 -1.67 3.01 -33.24
N ARG A 47 -0.46 3.20 -33.80
CA ARG A 47 0.79 2.71 -33.19
C ARG A 47 1.11 3.44 -31.89
N SER A 48 0.87 4.75 -31.84
CA SER A 48 1.06 5.56 -30.64
C SER A 48 0.07 5.22 -29.53
N ALA A 49 -1.20 4.96 -29.87
CA ALA A 49 -2.20 4.51 -28.90
C ALA A 49 -1.80 3.16 -28.26
N VAL A 50 -1.33 2.21 -29.06
CA VAL A 50 -0.84 0.91 -28.56
C VAL A 50 0.34 1.08 -27.60
N ALA A 51 1.25 2.02 -27.85
CA ALA A 51 2.33 2.34 -26.92
C ALA A 51 1.80 2.93 -25.60
N CYS A 52 0.79 3.81 -25.64
CA CYS A 52 0.13 4.33 -24.44
C CYS A 52 -0.55 3.22 -23.63
N TYR A 53 -1.25 2.29 -24.28
CA TYR A 53 -1.86 1.13 -23.60
C TYR A 53 -0.80 0.19 -23.02
N GLY A 54 0.33 -0.01 -23.71
CA GLY A 54 1.47 -0.75 -23.19
C GLY A 54 2.04 -0.11 -21.92
N GLY A 55 2.23 1.22 -21.93
CA GLY A 55 2.64 1.98 -20.75
C GLY A 55 1.63 1.90 -19.61
N ALA A 56 0.33 2.00 -19.90
CA ALA A 56 -0.73 1.85 -18.91
C ALA A 56 -0.66 0.46 -18.24
N GLY A 57 -0.33 -0.59 -18.99
CA GLY A 57 -0.11 -1.93 -18.44
C GLY A 57 0.99 -1.98 -17.37
N ILE A 58 2.10 -1.24 -17.56
CA ILE A 58 3.20 -1.18 -16.59
C ILE A 58 2.72 -0.53 -15.29
N TYR A 59 2.01 0.59 -15.38
CA TYR A 59 1.45 1.28 -14.21
C TYR A 59 0.36 0.45 -13.50
N ALA A 60 -0.43 -0.32 -14.24
CA ALA A 60 -1.39 -1.26 -13.66
C ALA A 60 -0.66 -2.40 -12.91
N GLY A 61 0.45 -2.90 -13.46
CA GLY A 61 1.29 -3.91 -12.80
C GLY A 61 1.90 -3.38 -11.50
N THR A 62 2.48 -2.17 -11.50
CA THR A 62 3.03 -1.56 -10.30
C THR A 62 1.95 -1.28 -9.26
N LEU A 63 0.76 -0.85 -9.68
CA LEU A 63 -0.39 -0.69 -8.80
C LEU A 63 -0.77 -2.03 -8.14
N ALA A 64 -0.88 -3.11 -8.93
CA ALA A 64 -1.23 -4.44 -8.42
C ALA A 64 -0.21 -4.93 -7.38
N LEU A 65 1.09 -4.74 -7.64
CA LEU A 65 2.14 -5.07 -6.68
C LEU A 65 2.01 -4.25 -5.39
N CYS A 66 1.72 -2.94 -5.49
CA CYS A 66 1.49 -2.09 -4.33
C CYS A 66 0.26 -2.54 -3.52
N VAL A 67 -0.83 -2.90 -4.18
CA VAL A 67 -2.06 -3.40 -3.53
C VAL A 67 -1.81 -4.74 -2.85
N VAL A 68 -1.12 -5.67 -3.52
CA VAL A 68 -0.78 -6.97 -2.96
C VAL A 68 0.13 -6.81 -1.74
N ALA A 69 1.17 -5.98 -1.83
CA ALA A 69 2.03 -5.65 -0.69
C ALA A 69 1.22 -5.06 0.48
N TRP A 70 0.31 -4.12 0.20
CA TRP A 70 -0.56 -3.54 1.22
C TRP A 70 -1.48 -4.58 1.87
N MET A 71 -2.05 -5.52 1.10
CA MET A 71 -2.87 -6.61 1.63
C MET A 71 -2.06 -7.58 2.51
N TYR A 72 -0.83 -7.91 2.10
CA TYR A 72 0.09 -8.74 2.90
C TYR A 72 0.47 -8.05 4.21
N ASP A 73 0.76 -6.75 4.18
CA ASP A 73 1.06 -5.97 5.38
C ASP A 73 -0.16 -5.79 6.27
N LYS A 74 -1.38 -5.68 5.71
CA LYS A 74 -2.63 -5.68 6.49
C LYS A 74 -2.78 -6.98 7.28
N LYS A 75 -2.64 -8.14 6.62
CA LYS A 75 -2.71 -9.45 7.29
C LYS A 75 -1.61 -9.63 8.34
N LYS A 76 -0.40 -9.11 8.09
CA LYS A 76 0.71 -9.17 9.05
C LYS A 76 0.52 -8.24 10.24
N LYS A 77 -0.05 -7.05 10.04
CA LYS A 77 -0.42 -6.10 11.10
C LYS A 77 -1.56 -6.65 11.95
N GLU A 78 -2.54 -7.34 11.37
CA GLU A 78 -3.59 -8.04 12.13
C GLU A 78 -3.01 -9.13 13.04
N HIS A 79 -2.13 -9.98 12.52
CA HIS A 79 -1.45 -10.99 13.34
C HIS A 79 -0.57 -10.36 14.43
N ARG A 80 0.19 -9.31 14.12
CA ARG A 80 1.01 -8.61 15.12
C ARG A 80 0.17 -7.87 16.16
N ALA A 81 -0.97 -7.30 15.79
CA ALA A 81 -1.89 -6.64 16.72
C ALA A 81 -2.57 -7.66 17.63
N ALA A 82 -2.93 -8.83 17.11
CA ALA A 82 -3.45 -9.94 17.91
C ALA A 82 -2.38 -10.47 18.89
N THR A 83 -1.13 -10.68 18.45
CA THR A 83 -0.03 -11.09 19.34
C THR A 83 0.36 -10.00 20.34
N ALA A 84 0.36 -8.73 19.95
CA ALA A 84 0.62 -7.61 20.86
C ALA A 84 -0.51 -7.42 21.88
N GLY A 85 -1.77 -7.70 21.50
CA GLY A 85 -2.89 -7.74 22.42
C GLY A 85 -2.73 -8.83 23.48
N LEU A 86 -2.31 -10.04 23.08
CA LEU A 86 -2.03 -11.15 23.99
C LEU A 86 -0.86 -10.84 24.94
N LEU A 87 0.22 -10.22 24.45
CA LEU A 87 1.36 -9.80 25.30
C LEU A 87 0.97 -8.69 26.28
N LYS A 88 0.08 -7.78 25.89
CA LYS A 88 -0.42 -6.71 26.76
C LYS A 88 -1.36 -7.26 27.85
N GLU A 89 -2.10 -8.32 27.53
CA GLU A 89 -2.96 -9.04 28.48
C GLU A 89 -2.11 -9.82 29.51
N GLU A 90 -1.04 -10.50 29.08
CA GLU A 90 -0.08 -11.14 30.00
C GLU A 90 0.63 -10.12 30.94
N GLU A 91 1.05 -8.96 30.44
CA GLU A 91 1.69 -7.92 31.25
C GLU A 91 0.73 -7.34 32.31
N HIS A 92 -0.55 -7.11 31.95
CA HIS A 92 -1.56 -6.60 32.87
C HIS A 92 -2.00 -7.66 33.91
N VAL A 93 -1.99 -8.95 33.55
CA VAL A 93 -2.23 -10.07 34.46
C VAL A 93 -1.07 -10.25 35.44
N SER A 94 0.19 -10.13 35.01
CA SER A 94 1.35 -10.15 35.91
C SER A 94 1.37 -8.96 36.88
N LEU A 95 1.00 -7.76 36.44
CA LEU A 95 0.88 -6.58 37.32
C LEU A 95 -0.30 -6.69 38.30
N ASN A 96 -1.38 -7.38 37.92
CA ASN A 96 -2.54 -7.61 38.78
C ASN A 96 -2.32 -8.78 39.77
N ILE A 97 -1.53 -9.80 39.40
CA ILE A 97 -1.12 -10.91 40.29
C ILE A 97 -0.09 -10.48 41.34
N GLN A 98 0.66 -9.38 41.13
CA GLN A 98 1.50 -8.78 42.18
C GLN A 98 0.67 -8.01 43.23
N ARG A 99 -0.65 -7.83 43.02
CA ARG A 99 -1.56 -7.04 43.86
C ARG A 99 -2.64 -7.83 44.64
N PRO A 100 -2.40 -9.05 45.18
CA PRO A 100 -3.18 -9.53 46.30
C PRO A 100 -2.29 -9.67 47.55
N GLY A 101 -2.37 -8.72 48.48
CA GLY A 101 -1.97 -9.01 49.86
C GLY A 101 -1.10 -7.99 50.62
N SER A 102 -1.27 -6.68 50.45
CA SER A 102 -0.77 -5.72 51.46
C SER A 102 -1.93 -5.14 52.27
N TYR A 103 -2.52 -5.98 53.12
CA TYR A 103 -3.25 -5.53 54.30
C TYR A 103 -2.48 -5.97 55.54
N GLY A 104 -2.09 -4.98 56.35
CA GLY A 104 -1.85 -5.15 57.79
C GLY A 104 -0.40 -5.00 58.26
N ALA A 105 -0.11 -3.89 58.96
CA ALA A 105 0.41 -3.89 60.34
C ALA A 105 0.95 -2.49 60.77
N THR A 106 0.12 -1.77 61.54
CA THR A 106 0.38 -1.24 62.89
C THR A 106 1.76 -0.70 63.31
N THR A 107 1.68 0.44 64.05
CA THR A 107 2.64 1.09 64.98
C THR A 107 3.87 1.77 64.35
N ARG A 108 4.16 3.04 64.65
CA ARG A 108 4.20 3.68 65.98
C ARG A 108 4.07 5.19 65.86
#